data_AF-A0A917DJY2-F1
#
_entry.id   AF-A0A917DJY2-F1
#
_cell.length_a   1.000
_cell.length_b   1.000
_cell.length_c   1.000
_cell.angle_alpha   90.00
_cell.angle_beta   90.00
_cell.angle_gamma   90.00
#
_symmetry.space_group_name_H-M   'P 1'
#
loop_
_entity.id
_entity.type
_entity.pdbx_description
1 polymer ?
#
loop_
_entity_poly.entity_id
_entity_poly.type
_entity_poly.pdbx_seq_one_letter_code
_entity_poly.pdbx_strand_id
1 'polypeptide(L)'
;MKLLRFITLNSWIILLPLASNAQVSRAYMLDEADTYFKSGRYWDAFFKYRECANLPEFEASSQITEQIKNSSHALYLTKKFKDYFALQRYAPAKENLLELVSLNPNDPNRGQIAHITLAQGAELQRLAMRQRTPAATADMLKRAMSFYYQAAKEGLMDESITAIKQCEASIKETKVPMEETTAPVMVETKQPSVSPQAASSSVASPSVATPRKPVEVTINPAPKGN
;
A
#
# COMPACT_ATOMS: atom_id res chain seq x y z
N MET A 1 -31.68 68.56 46.58
CA MET A 1 -31.18 67.95 45.32
C MET A 1 -29.85 67.28 45.68
N LYS A 2 -29.73 66.05 46.17
CA LYS A 2 -30.18 64.71 45.72
C LYS A 2 -29.80 64.37 44.27
N LEU A 3 -28.86 63.41 44.23
CA LEU A 3 -28.46 62.49 43.15
C LEU A 3 -27.54 63.01 42.04
N LEU A 4 -26.77 62.04 41.54
CA LEU A 4 -25.76 62.08 40.49
C LEU A 4 -24.40 62.60 40.95
N ARG A 5 -23.52 61.69 41.41
CA ARG A 5 -22.12 61.49 40.93
C ARG A 5 -21.51 60.24 41.58
N PHE A 6 -21.96 59.05 41.15
CA PHE A 6 -21.28 57.78 41.48
C PHE A 6 -21.44 56.78 40.33
N ILE A 7 -21.07 57.18 39.11
CA ILE A 7 -20.89 56.23 38.00
C ILE A 7 -19.73 56.75 37.14
N THR A 8 -18.51 56.65 37.67
CA THR A 8 -17.31 56.77 36.85
C THR A 8 -16.34 55.68 37.28
N LEU A 9 -15.99 54.85 36.30
CA LEU A 9 -14.82 53.96 36.29
C LEU A 9 -14.89 52.72 37.18
N ASN A 10 -15.84 51.83 36.91
CA ASN A 10 -15.64 50.39 37.07
C ASN A 10 -16.05 49.69 35.76
N SER A 11 -15.44 50.12 34.65
CA SER A 11 -15.67 49.59 33.30
C SER A 11 -14.40 49.00 32.72
N TRP A 12 -13.56 48.42 33.57
CA TRP A 12 -12.44 47.57 33.15
C TRP A 12 -12.74 46.19 33.74
N ILE A 13 -12.62 45.15 32.93
CA ILE A 13 -12.87 43.74 33.28
C ILE A 13 -14.32 43.28 33.06
N ILE A 14 -14.78 43.33 31.80
CA ILE A 14 -15.51 42.19 31.19
C ILE A 14 -14.98 42.04 29.75
N LEU A 15 -13.70 41.74 29.62
CA LEU A 15 -13.11 41.18 28.40
C LEU A 15 -12.56 39.81 28.80
N LEU A 16 -13.47 38.85 28.82
CA LEU A 16 -13.23 37.42 29.07
C LEU A 16 -13.99 36.67 27.96
N PRO A 17 -13.57 35.45 27.61
CA PRO A 17 -12.50 35.13 26.67
C PRO A 17 -13.12 34.61 25.36
N LEU A 18 -13.29 35.46 24.34
CA LEU A 18 -13.76 34.99 23.03
C LEU A 18 -12.73 34.10 22.30
N ALA A 19 -11.46 34.15 22.72
CA ALA A 19 -10.39 33.34 22.14
C ALA A 19 -10.47 31.85 22.53
N SER A 20 -10.96 31.50 23.73
CA SER A 20 -10.96 30.10 24.19
C SER A 20 -11.96 29.22 23.44
N ASN A 21 -13.15 29.75 23.12
CA ASN A 21 -14.17 28.99 22.38
C ASN A 21 -13.75 28.75 20.92
N ALA A 22 -13.03 29.70 20.34
CA ALA A 22 -12.54 29.60 18.97
C ALA A 22 -11.40 28.57 18.85
N GLN A 23 -10.54 28.44 19.86
CA GLN A 23 -9.51 27.40 19.90
C GLN A 23 -10.11 25.99 20.06
N VAL A 24 -11.13 25.82 20.91
CA VAL A 24 -11.81 24.52 21.09
C VAL A 24 -12.53 24.06 19.81
N SER A 25 -13.23 24.98 19.13
CA SER A 25 -13.89 24.65 17.86
C SER A 25 -12.92 24.25 16.74
N ARG A 26 -11.67 24.71 16.79
CA ARG A 26 -10.66 24.45 15.75
C ARG A 26 -9.85 23.19 16.02
N ALA A 27 -9.53 22.91 17.28
CA ALA A 27 -9.00 21.62 17.68
C ALA A 27 -9.98 20.48 17.31
N TYR A 28 -11.28 20.73 17.45
CA TYR A 28 -12.33 19.81 17.02
C TYR A 28 -12.32 19.56 15.50
N MET A 29 -12.10 20.59 14.66
CA MET A 29 -12.03 20.40 13.20
C MET A 29 -10.85 19.52 12.77
N LEU A 30 -9.68 19.68 13.41
CA LEU A 30 -8.53 18.85 13.13
C LEU A 30 -8.75 17.41 13.58
N ASP A 31 -9.32 17.21 14.78
CA ASP A 31 -9.67 15.88 15.29
C ASP A 31 -10.72 15.17 14.42
N GLU A 32 -11.68 15.92 13.87
CA GLU A 32 -12.65 15.41 12.90
C GLU A 32 -11.94 14.94 11.61
N ALA A 33 -10.99 15.72 11.10
CA ALA A 33 -10.20 15.35 9.92
C ALA A 33 -9.37 14.07 10.17
N ASP A 34 -8.70 13.99 11.32
CA ASP A 34 -7.93 12.82 11.75
C ASP A 34 -8.83 11.58 11.90
N THR A 35 -10.06 11.77 12.40
CA THR A 35 -11.05 10.69 12.55
C THR A 35 -11.50 10.18 11.18
N TYR A 36 -11.75 11.06 10.21
CA TYR A 36 -12.04 10.64 8.84
C TYR A 36 -10.86 9.89 8.22
N PHE A 37 -9.62 10.35 8.43
CA PHE A 37 -8.44 9.67 7.92
C PHE A 37 -8.32 8.26 8.50
N LYS A 38 -8.35 8.13 9.84
CA LYS A 38 -8.26 6.84 10.55
C LYS A 38 -9.34 5.86 10.11
N SER A 39 -10.58 6.33 9.92
CA SER A 39 -11.71 5.50 9.48
C SER A 39 -11.70 5.13 7.98
N GLY A 40 -10.68 5.55 7.22
CA GLY A 40 -10.56 5.26 5.79
C GLY A 40 -11.42 6.16 4.89
N ARG A 41 -12.03 7.20 5.44
CA ARG A 41 -12.79 8.23 4.71
C ARG A 41 -11.86 9.30 4.14
N TYR A 42 -10.91 8.86 3.31
CA TYR A 42 -9.82 9.70 2.81
C TYR A 42 -10.25 10.92 2.00
N TRP A 43 -11.38 10.82 1.29
CA TRP A 43 -11.94 11.95 0.56
C TRP A 43 -12.42 13.05 1.51
N ASP A 44 -13.17 12.68 2.54
CA ASP A 44 -13.67 13.63 3.55
C ASP A 44 -12.52 14.23 4.35
N ALA A 45 -11.54 13.40 4.74
CA ALA A 45 -10.32 13.83 5.39
C ALA A 45 -9.56 14.86 4.55
N PHE A 46 -9.40 14.62 3.25
CA PHE A 46 -8.73 15.55 2.33
C PHE A 46 -9.38 16.94 2.34
N PHE A 47 -10.70 17.03 2.22
CA PHE A 47 -11.39 18.32 2.25
C PHE A 47 -11.29 18.99 3.61
N LYS A 48 -11.43 18.22 4.70
CA LYS A 48 -11.31 18.77 6.05
C LYS A 48 -9.92 19.30 6.36
N TYR A 49 -8.86 18.61 5.93
CA TYR A 49 -7.50 19.15 6.07
C TYR A 49 -7.28 20.39 5.20
N ARG A 50 -7.89 20.47 4.00
CA ARG A 50 -7.85 21.70 3.19
C ARG A 50 -8.60 22.87 3.85
N GLU A 51 -9.73 22.61 4.49
CA GLU A 51 -10.45 23.60 5.29
C GLU A 51 -9.56 24.09 6.44
N CYS A 52 -8.88 23.18 7.14
CA CYS A 52 -7.93 23.52 8.20
C CYS A 52 -6.77 24.37 7.68
N ALA A 53 -6.19 24.03 6.51
CA ALA A 53 -5.07 24.75 5.92
C ALA A 53 -5.38 26.21 5.55
N ASN A 54 -6.66 26.54 5.32
CA ASN A 54 -7.10 27.91 5.03
C ASN A 54 -7.23 28.78 6.29
N LEU A 55 -7.06 28.21 7.49
CA LEU A 55 -7.12 28.96 8.74
C LEU A 55 -5.74 29.55 9.05
N PRO A 56 -5.64 30.82 9.48
CA PRO A 56 -4.37 31.49 9.75
C PRO A 56 -3.47 30.78 10.78
N GLU A 57 -4.09 30.06 11.71
CA GLU A 57 -3.41 29.30 12.77
C GLU A 57 -2.64 28.08 12.25
N PHE A 58 -3.01 27.60 11.06
CA PHE A 58 -2.50 26.40 10.42
C PHE A 58 -1.77 26.68 9.11
N GLU A 59 -1.72 27.93 8.67
CA GLU A 59 -1.14 28.36 7.38
C GLU A 59 0.35 27.94 7.24
N ALA A 60 1.09 27.92 8.35
CA ALA A 60 2.48 27.47 8.39
C ALA A 60 2.66 26.00 8.82
N SER A 61 1.57 25.25 9.02
CA SER A 61 1.63 23.87 9.50
C SER A 61 1.99 22.92 8.36
N SER A 62 3.25 22.48 8.34
CA SER A 62 3.72 21.44 7.43
C SER A 62 2.94 20.14 7.58
N GLN A 63 2.52 19.82 8.80
CA GLN A 63 1.76 18.60 9.13
C GLN A 63 0.41 18.54 8.38
N ILE A 64 -0.33 19.65 8.31
CA ILE A 64 -1.63 19.67 7.61
C ILE A 64 -1.43 19.53 6.10
N THR A 65 -0.41 20.20 5.55
CA THR A 65 -0.07 20.07 4.13
C THR A 65 0.35 18.65 3.78
N GLU A 66 1.10 17.98 4.67
CA GLU A 66 1.45 16.58 4.53
C GLU A 66 0.22 15.68 4.61
N GLN A 67 -0.71 15.93 5.54
CA GLN A 67 -1.94 15.14 5.64
C GLN A 67 -2.87 15.27 4.43
N ILE A 68 -2.90 16.43 3.78
CA ILE A 68 -3.60 16.60 2.49
C ILE A 68 -2.98 15.65 1.44
N LYS A 69 -1.65 15.58 1.35
CA LYS A 69 -0.94 14.67 0.44
C LYS A 69 -1.20 13.21 0.80
N ASN A 70 -1.10 12.86 2.08
CA ASN A 70 -1.33 11.51 2.58
C ASN A 70 -2.78 11.05 2.31
N SER A 71 -3.76 11.92 2.52
CA SER A 71 -5.17 11.63 2.21
C SER A 71 -5.38 11.35 0.71
N SER A 72 -4.74 12.16 -0.14
CA SER A 72 -4.76 11.96 -1.60
C SER A 72 -4.12 10.62 -1.99
N HIS A 73 -2.97 10.31 -1.39
CA HIS A 73 -2.21 9.11 -1.66
C HIS A 73 -2.95 7.86 -1.18
N ALA A 74 -3.52 7.90 0.03
CA ALA A 74 -4.32 6.83 0.59
C ALA A 74 -5.56 6.53 -0.26
N LEU A 75 -6.23 7.56 -0.82
CA LEU A 75 -7.32 7.37 -1.76
C LEU A 75 -6.87 6.64 -3.04
N TYR A 76 -5.72 7.04 -3.60
CA TYR A 76 -5.13 6.39 -4.76
C TYR A 76 -4.79 4.91 -4.49
N LEU A 77 -4.12 4.62 -3.38
CA LEU A 77 -3.77 3.26 -2.96
C LEU A 77 -5.02 2.42 -2.69
N THR A 78 -6.04 3.00 -2.05
CA THR A 78 -7.35 2.36 -1.83
C THR A 78 -7.96 1.89 -3.15
N LYS A 79 -7.96 2.77 -4.16
CA LYS A 79 -8.47 2.41 -5.49
C LYS A 79 -7.61 1.31 -6.14
N LYS A 80 -6.28 1.47 -6.12
CA LYS A 80 -5.36 0.52 -6.75
C LYS A 80 -5.46 -0.88 -6.15
N PHE A 81 -5.51 -1.01 -4.82
CA PHE A 81 -5.64 -2.34 -4.22
C PHE A 81 -6.96 -2.99 -4.62
N LYS A 82 -8.08 -2.24 -4.61
CA LYS A 82 -9.40 -2.77 -4.99
C LYS A 82 -9.44 -3.20 -6.45
N ASP A 83 -8.91 -2.37 -7.35
CA ASP A 83 -8.85 -2.66 -8.78
C ASP A 83 -7.99 -3.92 -9.04
N TYR A 84 -6.80 -4.00 -8.45
CA TYR A 84 -5.93 -5.17 -8.61
C TYR A 84 -6.53 -6.44 -7.99
N PHE A 85 -7.18 -6.31 -6.84
CA PHE A 85 -7.86 -7.43 -6.20
C PHE A 85 -9.01 -7.96 -7.07
N ALA A 86 -9.83 -7.07 -7.64
CA ALA A 86 -10.90 -7.45 -8.56
C ALA A 86 -10.37 -8.14 -9.84
N LEU A 87 -9.18 -7.75 -10.29
CA LEU A 87 -8.49 -8.37 -11.42
C LEU A 87 -7.71 -9.65 -11.04
N GLN A 88 -7.84 -10.14 -9.80
CA GLN A 88 -7.10 -11.29 -9.27
C GLN A 88 -5.56 -11.13 -9.33
N ARG A 89 -5.08 -9.88 -9.39
CA ARG A 89 -3.67 -9.54 -9.34
C ARG A 89 -3.27 -9.31 -7.88
N TYR A 90 -3.17 -10.41 -7.14
CA TYR A 90 -3.02 -10.35 -5.69
C TYR A 90 -1.70 -9.75 -5.18
N ALA A 91 -0.58 -9.99 -5.86
CA ALA A 91 0.72 -9.43 -5.47
C ALA A 91 0.70 -7.88 -5.45
N PRO A 92 0.36 -7.18 -6.56
CA PRO A 92 0.29 -5.72 -6.53
C PRO A 92 -0.86 -5.21 -5.64
N ALA A 93 -1.96 -5.97 -5.49
CA ALA A 93 -3.01 -5.60 -4.54
C ALA A 93 -2.47 -5.57 -3.10
N LYS A 94 -1.71 -6.59 -2.69
CA LYS A 94 -1.10 -6.68 -1.36
C LYS A 94 -0.08 -5.57 -1.14
N GLU A 95 0.77 -5.28 -2.11
CA GLU A 95 1.76 -4.20 -2.02
C GLU A 95 1.09 -2.83 -1.78
N ASN A 96 0.07 -2.49 -2.56
CA ASN A 96 -0.66 -1.22 -2.39
C ASN A 96 -1.41 -1.15 -1.06
N LEU A 97 -1.94 -2.28 -0.56
CA LEU A 97 -2.60 -2.33 0.74
C LEU A 97 -1.60 -2.21 1.90
N LEU A 98 -0.41 -2.81 1.79
CA LEU A 98 0.65 -2.66 2.79
C LEU A 98 1.14 -1.21 2.88
N GLU A 99 1.28 -0.54 1.74
CA GLU A 99 1.60 0.89 1.70
C GLU A 99 0.47 1.75 2.26
N LEU A 100 -0.79 1.41 1.99
CA LEU A 100 -1.93 2.09 2.59
C LEU A 100 -1.92 1.97 4.13
N VAL A 101 -1.63 0.77 4.64
CA VAL A 101 -1.57 0.50 6.08
C VAL A 101 -0.35 1.14 6.73
N SER A 102 0.76 1.33 6.01
CA SER A 102 1.90 2.08 6.54
C SER A 102 1.59 3.58 6.67
N LEU A 103 0.78 4.14 5.78
CA LEU A 103 0.27 5.51 5.89
C LEU A 103 -0.81 5.64 6.96
N ASN A 104 -1.73 4.68 7.05
CA ASN A 104 -2.79 4.63 8.05
C ASN A 104 -2.84 3.25 8.73
N PRO A 105 -2.17 3.09 9.89
CA PRO A 105 -2.20 1.84 10.65
C PRO A 105 -3.60 1.40 11.10
N ASN A 106 -4.56 2.33 11.15
CA ASN A 106 -5.95 2.09 11.54
C ASN A 106 -6.89 1.87 10.35
N ASP A 107 -6.37 1.76 9.11
CA ASP A 107 -7.19 1.60 7.92
C ASP A 107 -8.14 0.39 8.06
N PRO A 108 -9.44 0.55 7.74
CA PRO A 108 -10.42 -0.52 7.91
C PRO A 108 -10.15 -1.74 7.01
N ASN A 109 -9.42 -1.58 5.91
CA ASN A 109 -9.06 -2.65 4.99
C ASN A 109 -7.81 -3.41 5.46
N ARG A 110 -7.17 -3.06 6.58
CA ARG A 110 -5.98 -3.78 7.10
C ARG A 110 -6.19 -5.29 7.19
N GLY A 111 -7.38 -5.74 7.60
CA GLY A 111 -7.74 -7.15 7.68
C GLY A 111 -7.69 -7.89 6.33
N GLN A 112 -7.80 -7.16 5.22
CA GLN A 112 -7.78 -7.73 3.88
C GLN A 112 -6.41 -8.27 3.47
N ILE A 113 -5.32 -7.91 4.17
CA ILE A 113 -3.98 -8.45 3.89
C ILE A 113 -4.00 -9.98 3.94
N ALA A 114 -4.56 -10.55 5.02
CA ALA A 114 -4.66 -11.98 5.20
C ALA A 114 -5.55 -12.63 4.12
N HIS A 115 -6.65 -11.99 3.75
CA HIS A 115 -7.55 -12.48 2.70
C HIS A 115 -6.89 -12.49 1.33
N ILE A 116 -6.07 -11.48 1.00
CA ILE A 116 -5.30 -11.45 -0.24
C ILE A 116 -4.28 -12.60 -0.25
N THR A 117 -3.57 -12.82 0.86
CA THR A 117 -2.62 -13.93 1.00
C THR A 117 -3.30 -15.30 0.85
N LEU A 118 -4.47 -15.47 1.46
CA LEU A 118 -5.28 -16.68 1.30
C LEU A 118 -5.66 -16.89 -0.18
N ALA A 119 -6.07 -15.83 -0.87
CA ALA A 119 -6.41 -15.88 -2.29
C ALA A 119 -5.19 -16.20 -3.19
N GLN A 120 -3.98 -15.76 -2.83
CA GLN A 120 -2.74 -16.16 -3.51
C GLN A 120 -2.52 -17.67 -3.42
N GLY A 121 -2.71 -18.25 -2.22
CA GLY A 121 -2.63 -19.69 -2.02
C GLY A 121 -3.68 -20.46 -2.82
N ALA A 122 -4.93 -19.98 -2.81
CA ALA A 122 -6.04 -20.60 -3.54
C ALA A 122 -5.82 -20.62 -5.05
N GLU A 123 -5.32 -19.52 -5.61
CA GLU A 123 -4.99 -19.44 -7.04
C GLU A 123 -3.85 -20.40 -7.40
N LEU A 124 -2.83 -20.48 -6.55
CA LEU A 124 -1.72 -21.41 -6.79
C LEU A 124 -2.16 -22.88 -6.68
N GLN A 125 -3.02 -23.21 -5.72
CA GLN A 125 -3.63 -24.53 -5.59
C GLN A 125 -4.47 -24.87 -6.83
N ARG A 126 -5.26 -23.92 -7.34
CA ARG A 126 -6.04 -24.09 -8.57
C ARG A 126 -5.13 -24.34 -9.79
N LEU A 127 -3.99 -23.67 -9.87
CA LEU A 127 -3.00 -23.90 -10.93
C LEU A 127 -2.27 -25.24 -10.76
N ALA A 128 -2.05 -25.70 -9.52
CA ALA A 128 -1.45 -27.01 -9.24
C ALA A 128 -2.28 -28.16 -9.83
N MET A 129 -3.62 -28.05 -9.75
CA MET A 129 -4.55 -29.04 -10.32
C MET A 129 -4.53 -29.09 -11.85
N ARG A 130 -3.90 -28.12 -12.51
CA ARG A 130 -3.74 -28.08 -13.97
C ARG A 130 -2.38 -28.60 -14.43
N GLN A 131 -1.49 -28.95 -13.50
CA GLN A 131 -0.18 -29.49 -13.85
C GLN A 131 -0.30 -30.91 -14.40
N ARG A 132 0.61 -31.25 -15.33
CA ARG A 132 0.61 -32.56 -16.00
C ARG A 132 1.33 -33.64 -15.20
N THR A 133 2.24 -33.23 -14.31
CA THR A 133 3.08 -34.17 -13.57
C THR A 133 2.75 -34.12 -12.07
N PRO A 134 2.68 -35.28 -11.40
CA PRO A 134 2.46 -35.34 -9.95
C PRO A 134 3.49 -34.53 -9.15
N ALA A 135 4.75 -34.53 -9.58
CA ALA A 135 5.82 -33.75 -8.95
C ALA A 135 5.57 -32.24 -9.04
N ALA A 136 5.20 -31.72 -10.22
CA ALA A 136 4.90 -30.30 -10.37
C ALA A 136 3.66 -29.88 -9.59
N THR A 137 2.64 -30.76 -9.53
CA THR A 137 1.47 -30.55 -8.66
C THR A 137 1.89 -30.43 -7.20
N ALA A 138 2.70 -31.38 -6.69
CA ALA A 138 3.16 -31.38 -5.30
C ALA A 138 3.99 -30.12 -4.98
N ASP A 139 4.89 -29.70 -5.87
CA ASP A 139 5.70 -28.49 -5.67
C ASP A 139 4.85 -27.21 -5.62
N MET A 140 3.85 -27.10 -6.50
CA MET A 140 2.92 -25.97 -6.45
C MET A 140 2.05 -26.01 -5.18
N LEU A 141 1.58 -27.18 -4.75
CA LEU A 141 0.82 -27.31 -3.52
C LEU A 141 1.64 -26.93 -2.28
N LYS A 142 2.92 -27.30 -2.21
CA LYS A 142 3.83 -26.86 -1.13
C LYS A 142 3.98 -25.33 -1.10
N ARG A 143 4.12 -24.70 -2.26
CA ARG A 143 4.12 -23.23 -2.34
C ARG A 143 2.78 -22.63 -1.92
N ALA A 144 1.65 -23.25 -2.27
CA ALA A 144 0.33 -22.78 -1.85
C ALA A 144 0.19 -22.84 -0.32
N MET A 145 0.66 -23.92 0.30
CA MET A 145 0.72 -24.06 1.75
C MET A 145 1.54 -22.94 2.41
N SER A 146 2.66 -22.49 1.81
CA SER A 146 3.43 -21.36 2.36
C SER A 146 2.60 -20.07 2.46
N PHE A 147 1.75 -19.79 1.47
CA PHE A 147 0.81 -18.66 1.53
C PHE A 147 -0.26 -18.86 2.62
N TYR A 148 -0.79 -20.08 2.78
CA TYR A 148 -1.76 -20.34 3.85
C TYR A 148 -1.14 -20.20 5.25
N TYR A 149 0.09 -20.68 5.47
CA TYR A 149 0.81 -20.42 6.72
C TYR A 149 1.03 -18.93 6.95
N GLN A 150 1.29 -18.15 5.90
CA GLN A 150 1.41 -16.70 6.01
C GLN A 150 0.06 -16.05 6.35
N ALA A 151 -1.03 -16.44 5.70
CA ALA A 151 -2.38 -15.93 5.98
C ALA A 151 -2.82 -16.24 7.42
N ALA A 152 -2.46 -17.42 7.95
CA ALA A 152 -2.67 -17.78 9.35
C ALA A 152 -1.94 -16.83 10.32
N LYS A 153 -0.69 -16.47 10.02
CA LYS A 153 0.09 -15.49 10.82
C LYS A 153 -0.49 -14.08 10.73
N GLU A 154 -1.10 -13.74 9.61
CA GLU A 154 -1.72 -12.43 9.36
C GLU A 154 -3.11 -12.29 9.99
N GLY A 155 -3.70 -13.38 10.51
CA GLY A 155 -4.92 -13.36 11.32
C GLY A 155 -6.07 -14.28 10.85
N LEU A 156 -5.91 -15.00 9.74
CA LEU A 156 -6.92 -15.95 9.22
C LEU A 156 -6.53 -17.39 9.52
N MET A 157 -6.55 -17.77 10.79
CA MET A 157 -6.06 -19.08 11.23
C MET A 157 -6.95 -20.23 10.70
N ASP A 158 -8.26 -20.16 10.92
CA ASP A 158 -9.18 -21.29 10.69
C ASP A 158 -9.33 -21.63 9.20
N GLU A 159 -9.50 -20.63 8.34
CA GLU A 159 -9.58 -20.82 6.89
C GLU A 159 -8.25 -21.35 6.35
N SER A 160 -7.13 -20.81 6.83
CA SER A 160 -5.80 -21.23 6.40
C SER A 160 -5.48 -22.67 6.78
N ILE A 161 -5.80 -23.08 8.02
CA ILE A 161 -5.59 -24.47 8.47
C ILE A 161 -6.43 -25.44 7.62
N THR A 162 -7.66 -25.07 7.31
CA THR A 162 -8.53 -25.90 6.45
C THR A 162 -7.93 -26.07 5.06
N ALA A 163 -7.45 -24.99 4.46
CA ALA A 163 -6.81 -25.01 3.15
C ALA A 163 -5.48 -25.81 3.15
N ILE A 164 -4.68 -25.70 4.23
CA ILE A 164 -3.47 -26.50 4.44
C ILE A 164 -3.79 -27.98 4.42
N LYS A 165 -4.79 -28.42 5.20
CA LYS A 165 -5.21 -29.83 5.26
C LYS A 165 -5.66 -30.36 3.90
N GLN A 166 -6.32 -29.52 3.10
CA GLN A 166 -6.70 -29.87 1.73
C GLN A 166 -5.48 -30.07 0.83
N CYS A 167 -4.49 -29.17 0.88
CA CYS A 167 -3.24 -29.33 0.14
C CYS A 167 -2.48 -30.60 0.56
N GLU A 168 -2.39 -30.88 1.86
CA GLU A 168 -1.76 -32.10 2.37
C GLU A 168 -2.43 -33.37 1.87
N ALA A 169 -3.78 -33.40 1.86
CA ALA A 169 -4.54 -34.50 1.31
C ALA A 169 -4.25 -34.69 -0.19
N SER A 170 -4.25 -33.61 -0.96
CA SER A 170 -3.94 -33.65 -2.40
C SER A 170 -2.49 -34.11 -2.67
N ILE A 171 -1.52 -33.69 -1.87
CA ILE A 171 -0.13 -34.16 -2.02
C ILE A 171 -0.04 -35.67 -1.76
N LYS A 172 -0.72 -36.19 -0.73
CA LYS A 172 -0.74 -37.63 -0.43
C LYS A 172 -1.28 -38.45 -1.60
N GLU A 173 -2.28 -37.93 -2.31
CA GLU A 173 -2.85 -38.58 -3.50
C GLU A 173 -1.85 -38.67 -4.67
N THR A 174 -0.91 -37.72 -4.80
CA THR A 174 0.10 -37.72 -5.88
C THR A 174 1.14 -38.83 -5.77
N LYS A 175 1.21 -39.55 -4.63
CA LYS A 175 2.21 -40.61 -4.35
C LYS A 175 3.67 -40.17 -4.47
N VAL A 176 3.95 -38.87 -4.49
CA VAL A 176 5.31 -38.32 -4.43
C VAL A 176 5.79 -38.40 -2.98
N PRO A 177 7.03 -38.85 -2.69
CA PRO A 177 7.57 -38.84 -1.33
C PRO A 177 7.51 -37.42 -0.74
N MET A 178 6.82 -37.25 0.38
CA MET A 178 6.86 -36.01 1.14
C MET A 178 8.22 -35.92 1.82
N GLU A 179 9.09 -35.02 1.34
CA GLU A 179 10.14 -34.51 2.21
C GLU A 179 9.50 -33.62 3.27
N GLU A 180 9.78 -33.91 4.54
CA GLU A 180 9.31 -33.17 5.71
C GLU A 180 9.69 -31.70 5.54
N THR A 181 8.69 -30.88 5.23
CA THR A 181 8.89 -29.44 5.06
C THR A 181 8.88 -28.81 6.45
N THR A 182 10.05 -28.79 7.11
CA THR A 182 10.34 -27.79 8.14
C THR A 182 10.09 -26.40 7.55
N ALA A 183 9.44 -25.55 8.33
CA ALA A 183 9.00 -24.21 7.95
C ALA A 183 9.96 -23.47 7.00
N PRO A 184 9.47 -22.79 5.96
CA PRO A 184 10.36 -22.12 5.00
C PRO A 184 11.12 -20.99 5.71
N VAL A 185 12.43 -21.17 5.82
CA VAL A 185 13.40 -20.08 6.00
C VAL A 185 13.23 -19.14 4.82
N MET A 186 12.98 -17.86 5.12
CA MET A 186 12.90 -16.81 4.12
C MET A 186 14.22 -16.75 3.35
N VAL A 187 14.17 -17.01 2.05
CA VAL A 187 15.29 -16.71 1.16
C VAL A 187 15.32 -15.19 0.99
N GLU A 188 16.21 -14.56 1.75
CA GLU A 188 16.67 -13.20 1.54
C GLU A 188 17.34 -13.13 0.16
N THR A 189 16.68 -12.45 -0.78
CA THR A 189 17.24 -12.15 -2.10
C THR A 189 18.47 -11.28 -1.90
N LYS A 190 19.63 -11.92 -1.87
CA LYS A 190 20.93 -11.28 -1.81
C LYS A 190 21.14 -10.49 -3.11
N GLN A 191 20.85 -9.21 -3.03
CA GLN A 191 21.25 -8.16 -3.95
C GLN A 191 22.77 -8.26 -4.20
N PRO A 192 23.25 -8.31 -5.46
CA PRO A 192 24.69 -8.27 -5.70
C PRO A 192 25.24 -6.89 -5.33
N SER A 193 25.93 -6.85 -4.20
CA SER A 193 26.77 -5.76 -3.74
C SER A 193 27.96 -5.58 -4.68
N VAL A 194 27.98 -4.49 -5.44
CA VAL A 194 29.20 -3.97 -6.06
C VAL A 194 29.90 -3.12 -4.99
N SER A 195 31.04 -3.60 -4.50
CA SER A 195 31.93 -2.83 -3.63
C SER A 195 33.05 -2.16 -4.45
N PRO A 196 33.59 -1.02 -3.97
CA PRO A 196 34.28 -0.03 -4.79
C PRO A 196 35.82 -0.14 -4.68
N GLN A 197 36.54 0.28 -5.72
CA GLN A 197 37.92 0.75 -5.55
C GLN A 197 38.31 1.81 -6.59
N ALA A 198 38.99 2.83 -6.09
CA ALA A 198 39.19 4.14 -6.69
C ALA A 198 40.48 4.27 -7.51
N ALA A 199 40.41 5.16 -8.51
CA ALA A 199 41.38 6.16 -8.97
C ALA A 199 42.77 5.73 -9.52
N SER A 200 43.05 6.08 -10.78
CA SER A 200 43.79 7.31 -11.16
C SER A 200 44.13 7.40 -12.67
N SER A 201 43.76 8.53 -13.29
CA SER A 201 44.38 9.27 -14.41
C SER A 201 44.92 8.56 -15.66
N SER A 202 44.41 8.92 -16.85
CA SER A 202 45.16 9.71 -17.84
C SER A 202 44.28 10.14 -19.04
N VAL A 203 44.75 11.20 -19.69
CA VAL A 203 44.12 12.10 -20.67
C VAL A 203 43.94 11.46 -22.05
N ALA A 204 42.78 11.69 -22.71
CA ALA A 204 42.65 12.07 -24.13
C ALA A 204 41.18 12.00 -24.63
N SER A 205 40.63 13.14 -25.07
CA SER A 205 39.58 13.20 -26.11
C SER A 205 40.25 13.07 -27.50
N PRO A 206 39.55 12.93 -28.66
CA PRO A 206 38.10 12.89 -28.92
C PRO A 206 37.67 11.74 -29.87
N SER A 207 36.36 11.50 -30.08
CA SER A 207 35.82 11.27 -31.44
C SER A 207 34.29 11.23 -31.46
N VAL A 208 33.72 11.96 -32.41
CA VAL A 208 32.30 12.11 -32.71
C VAL A 208 31.76 10.80 -33.32
N ALA A 209 30.73 10.21 -32.71
CA ALA A 209 30.07 9.02 -33.26
C ALA A 209 28.91 9.42 -34.20
N THR A 210 29.06 8.99 -35.45
CA THR A 210 28.18 9.14 -36.60
C THR A 210 26.79 8.49 -36.40
N PRO A 211 25.70 9.06 -36.94
CA PRO A 211 24.36 8.46 -36.85
C PRO A 211 24.25 7.17 -37.69
N ARG A 212 23.59 6.15 -37.13
CA ARG A 212 23.30 4.86 -37.79
C ARG A 212 22.35 5.03 -38.97
N LYS A 213 22.66 4.40 -40.11
CA LYS A 213 21.79 4.32 -41.29
C LYS A 213 20.48 3.55 -40.97
N PRO A 214 19.35 3.92 -41.61
CA PRO A 214 18.08 3.20 -41.44
C PRO A 214 18.12 1.81 -42.10
N VAL A 215 17.45 0.85 -41.47
CA VAL A 215 17.24 -0.52 -41.96
C VAL A 215 16.25 -0.49 -43.13
N GLU A 216 16.67 -1.00 -44.29
CA GLU A 216 15.85 -1.16 -45.48
C GLU A 216 14.99 -2.43 -45.34
N VAL A 217 13.67 -2.28 -45.31
CA VAL A 217 12.70 -3.38 -45.24
C VAL A 217 12.27 -3.72 -46.65
N THR A 218 12.75 -4.84 -47.18
CA THR A 218 12.29 -5.38 -48.46
C THR A 218 10.96 -6.11 -48.27
N ILE A 219 9.88 -5.57 -48.84
CA ILE A 219 8.56 -6.22 -48.89
C ILE A 219 8.49 -7.04 -50.17
N ASN A 220 8.39 -8.37 -50.05
CA ASN A 220 8.14 -9.24 -51.21
C ASN A 220 6.68 -9.08 -51.69
N PRO A 221 6.44 -8.88 -53.01
CA PRO A 221 5.09 -8.80 -53.54
C PRO A 221 4.39 -10.17 -53.54
N ALA A 222 3.08 -10.13 -53.28
CA ALA A 222 2.20 -11.30 -53.16
C ALA A 222 2.06 -12.11 -54.47
N PRO A 223 1.85 -13.43 -54.40
CA PRO A 223 1.67 -14.28 -55.58
C PRO A 223 0.33 -13.99 -56.27
N LYS A 224 0.38 -13.80 -57.59
CA LYS A 224 -0.81 -13.71 -58.45
C LYS A 224 -1.41 -15.11 -58.59
N GLY A 225 -2.65 -15.27 -58.15
CA GLY A 225 -3.42 -16.49 -58.39
C GLY A 225 -3.81 -16.63 -59.85
N ASN A 226 -3.74 -17.86 -60.36
CA ASN A 226 -4.41 -18.31 -61.58
C ASN A 226 -5.83 -18.77 -61.24
#